data_AF-A0A7V5ASA2-F1
#
_entry.id   AF-A0A7V5ASA2-F1
#
_cell.length_a   1.000
_cell.length_b   1.000
_cell.length_c   1.000
_cell.angle_alpha   90.00
_cell.angle_beta   90.00
_cell.angle_gamma   90.00
#
_symmetry.space_group_name_H-M   'P 1'
#
loop_
_entity.id
_entity.type
_entity.pdbx_description
1 polymer ?
#
loop_
_entity_poly.entity_id
_entity_poly.type
_entity_poly.pdbx_seq_one_letter_code
_entity_poly.pdbx_strand_id
1 'polypeptide(L)'
;MFRRIFSVGLSPKAHSIIWFLLFAVFCLILCVRAVNGAGLYKKNPKSNDFAVYYNAGEAVLKGKNPYEVKTQDERRYLYPPTFALLFAPAVACGFKLAFFVYLILQVFCLFILFRVSFITAGFAKYLWRFDGSPPILFLTVVFLWRAFDSDFANGQINTLVTALAVLGVFLSLVKKNAILGALLLSLSISFKLYTAPLVLLFLRQGGLRPFLWTVAGIGIFILILPSAFLGVGTNIWYLGTFNDILLSHYTSGGAPEIFKASGQSLWAMFQRFLTRTD
;
A
#
# COMPACT_ATOMS: atom_id res chain seq x y z
N MET A 1 18.21 -28.48 -15.72
CA MET A 1 19.09 -28.67 -14.54
C MET A 1 18.36 -28.49 -13.20
N PHE A 2 17.56 -27.44 -13.00
CA PHE A 2 16.83 -27.19 -11.72
C PHE A 2 15.77 -28.24 -11.30
N ARG A 3 15.21 -29.03 -12.24
CA ARG A 3 14.19 -30.05 -11.91
C ARG A 3 14.69 -31.22 -11.05
N ARG A 4 16.00 -31.52 -11.07
CA ARG A 4 16.56 -32.68 -10.36
C ARG A 4 16.99 -32.40 -8.92
N ILE A 5 17.15 -31.13 -8.53
CA ILE A 5 17.67 -30.77 -7.20
C ILE A 5 16.55 -30.74 -6.14
N PHE A 6 15.28 -30.57 -6.55
CA PHE A 6 14.13 -30.49 -5.65
C PHE A 6 13.08 -31.57 -5.87
N SER A 7 13.41 -32.67 -6.57
CA SER A 7 12.49 -33.80 -6.71
C SER A 7 12.46 -34.63 -5.43
N VAL A 8 11.94 -34.04 -4.36
CA VAL A 8 11.35 -34.84 -3.27
C VAL A 8 10.18 -35.59 -3.93
N GLY A 9 10.05 -36.90 -3.72
CA GLY A 9 9.10 -37.80 -4.40
C GLY A 9 7.61 -37.52 -4.15
N LEU A 10 7.24 -36.28 -3.84
CA LEU A 10 5.88 -35.83 -3.59
C LEU A 10 5.13 -35.58 -4.91
N SER A 11 3.84 -35.89 -4.91
CA SER A 11 2.97 -35.60 -6.05
C SER A 11 2.85 -34.08 -6.29
N PRO A 12 2.54 -33.63 -7.52
CA PRO A 12 2.26 -32.21 -7.82
C PRO A 12 1.16 -31.59 -6.95
N LYS A 13 0.16 -32.39 -6.53
CA LYS A 13 -0.90 -31.95 -5.62
C LYS A 13 -0.37 -31.68 -4.22
N ALA A 14 0.48 -32.56 -3.69
CA ALA A 14 1.08 -32.39 -2.37
C ALA A 14 1.96 -31.12 -2.30
N HIS A 15 2.74 -30.84 -3.33
CA HIS A 15 3.51 -29.59 -3.42
C HIS A 15 2.60 -28.36 -3.37
N SER A 16 1.51 -28.36 -4.14
CA SER A 16 0.59 -27.22 -4.21
C SER A 16 -0.10 -26.92 -2.86
N ILE A 17 -0.43 -27.97 -2.11
CA ILE A 17 -0.98 -27.83 -0.75
C ILE A 17 0.06 -27.21 0.18
N ILE A 18 1.31 -27.69 0.16
CA ILE A 18 2.37 -27.15 1.02
C ILE A 18 2.56 -25.65 0.79
N TRP A 19 2.64 -25.20 -0.46
CA TRP A 19 2.83 -23.77 -0.75
C TRP A 19 1.65 -22.91 -0.38
N PHE A 20 0.42 -23.40 -0.57
CA PHE A 20 -0.77 -22.73 -0.08
C PHE A 20 -0.75 -22.59 1.44
N LEU A 21 -0.38 -23.66 2.15
CA LEU A 21 -0.24 -23.64 3.61
C LEU A 21 0.86 -22.66 4.05
N LEU A 22 2.01 -22.63 3.38
CA LEU A 22 3.08 -21.67 3.67
C LEU A 22 2.62 -20.22 3.47
N PHE A 23 1.91 -19.94 2.38
CA PHE A 23 1.33 -18.61 2.14
C PHE A 23 0.27 -18.25 3.19
N ALA A 24 -0.58 -19.20 3.57
CA ALA A 24 -1.59 -19.02 4.61
C ALA A 24 -0.95 -18.76 5.98
N VAL A 25 0.12 -19.49 6.34
CA VAL A 25 0.90 -19.26 7.55
C VAL A 25 1.57 -17.88 7.51
N PHE A 26 2.16 -17.50 6.39
CA PHE A 26 2.73 -16.16 6.20
C PHE A 26 1.69 -15.06 6.43
N CYS A 27 0.52 -15.16 5.79
CA CYS A 27 -0.59 -14.23 6.00
C CYS A 27 -1.07 -14.23 7.45
N LEU A 28 -1.19 -15.39 8.08
CA LEU A 28 -1.61 -15.52 9.48
C LEU A 28 -0.64 -14.80 10.41
N ILE A 29 0.68 -14.97 10.22
CA ILE A 29 1.69 -14.28 11.03
C ILE A 29 1.55 -12.77 10.85
N LEU A 30 1.42 -12.27 9.61
CA LEU A 30 1.22 -10.84 9.35
C LEU A 30 -0.08 -10.30 9.99
N CYS A 31 -1.17 -11.07 9.94
CA CYS A 31 -2.42 -10.72 10.61
C CYS A 31 -2.25 -10.62 12.13
N VAL A 32 -1.56 -11.58 12.75
CA VAL A 32 -1.23 -11.53 14.19
C VAL A 32 -0.40 -10.29 14.50
N ARG A 33 0.58 -9.97 13.66
CA ARG A 33 1.39 -8.75 13.78
C ARG A 33 0.54 -7.48 13.70
N ALA A 34 -0.40 -7.41 12.76
CA ALA A 34 -1.31 -6.27 12.62
C ALA A 34 -2.24 -6.11 13.83
N VAL A 35 -2.86 -7.19 14.30
CA VAL A 35 -3.74 -7.17 15.48
C VAL A 35 -2.98 -6.72 16.74
N ASN A 36 -1.75 -7.25 16.93
CA ASN A 36 -0.88 -6.85 18.02
C ASN A 36 -0.42 -5.40 17.91
N GLY A 37 -0.13 -4.95 16.69
CA GLY A 37 0.28 -3.58 16.36
C GLY A 37 -0.82 -2.55 16.64
N ALA A 38 -2.05 -2.86 16.26
CA ALA A 38 -3.24 -2.07 16.59
C ALA A 38 -3.60 -2.12 18.08
N GLY A 39 -3.06 -3.08 18.83
CA GLY A 39 -3.36 -3.24 20.25
C GLY A 39 -4.82 -3.57 20.54
N LEU A 40 -5.49 -4.32 19.65
CA LEU A 40 -6.93 -4.64 19.80
C LEU A 40 -7.30 -5.36 21.11
N TYR A 41 -6.34 -6.05 21.72
CA TYR A 41 -6.51 -6.74 23.01
C TYR A 41 -6.14 -5.86 24.22
N LYS A 42 -5.70 -4.62 24.00
CA LYS A 42 -5.30 -3.70 25.07
C LYS A 42 -6.46 -2.78 25.43
N LYS A 43 -6.55 -2.43 26.71
CA LYS A 43 -7.55 -1.47 27.22
C LYS A 43 -7.47 -0.12 26.49
N ASN A 44 -6.26 0.28 26.11
CA ASN A 44 -6.00 1.40 25.21
C ASN A 44 -5.31 0.85 23.94
N PRO A 45 -6.01 0.78 22.80
CA PRO A 45 -5.41 0.40 21.52
C PRO A 45 -4.15 1.22 21.25
N LYS A 46 -3.10 0.56 20.76
CA LYS A 46 -1.89 1.29 20.39
C LYS A 46 -2.24 2.16 19.18
N SER A 47 -1.83 3.41 19.23
CA SER A 47 -1.89 4.25 18.04
C SER A 47 -0.91 3.72 16.99
N ASN A 48 -1.47 3.37 15.84
CA ASN A 48 -0.77 2.97 14.64
C ASN A 48 -1.37 3.74 13.45
N ASP A 49 -0.84 3.53 12.25
CA ASP A 49 -1.28 4.31 11.09
C ASP A 49 -2.74 4.00 10.72
N PHE A 50 -3.24 2.80 11.03
CA PHE A 50 -4.66 2.49 10.89
C PHE A 50 -5.54 3.39 11.75
N ALA A 51 -5.17 3.66 13.00
CA ALA A 51 -5.91 4.57 13.87
C ALA A 51 -5.94 6.01 13.31
N VAL A 52 -4.84 6.44 12.67
CA VAL A 52 -4.80 7.72 11.95
C VAL A 52 -5.82 7.75 10.81
N TYR A 53 -5.93 6.68 10.02
CA TYR A 53 -6.92 6.59 8.93
C TYR A 53 -8.35 6.58 9.45
N TYR A 54 -8.58 5.84 10.54
CA TYR A 54 -9.89 5.76 11.18
C TYR A 54 -10.34 7.15 11.67
N ASN A 55 -9.48 7.86 12.39
CA ASN A 55 -9.79 9.20 12.89
C ASN A 55 -10.02 10.20 11.75
N ALA A 56 -9.22 10.13 10.68
CA ALA A 56 -9.39 10.98 9.50
C ALA A 56 -10.71 10.68 8.77
N GLY A 57 -11.06 9.41 8.57
CA GLY A 57 -12.35 9.02 7.99
C GLY A 57 -13.53 9.43 8.87
N GLU A 58 -13.39 9.33 10.19
CA GLU A 58 -14.41 9.78 11.14
C GLU A 58 -14.59 11.31 11.09
N ALA A 59 -13.49 12.06 10.95
CA ALA A 59 -13.54 13.50 10.74
C ALA A 59 -14.32 13.84 9.47
N VAL A 60 -14.04 13.16 8.35
CA VAL A 60 -14.76 13.35 7.09
C VAL A 60 -16.26 13.08 7.26
N LEU A 61 -16.66 11.97 7.89
CA LEU A 61 -18.08 11.68 8.15
C LEU A 61 -18.78 12.75 9.00
N LYS A 62 -18.04 13.39 9.91
CA LYS A 62 -18.55 14.44 10.80
C LYS A 62 -18.44 15.85 10.20
N GLY A 63 -18.02 15.98 8.94
CA GLY A 63 -17.79 17.28 8.29
C GLY A 63 -16.64 18.08 8.88
N LYS A 64 -15.69 17.42 9.54
CA LYS A 64 -14.49 18.02 10.16
C LYS A 64 -13.26 17.84 9.28
N ASN A 65 -12.23 18.63 9.54
CA ASN A 65 -10.95 18.55 8.85
C ASN A 65 -10.17 17.27 9.22
N PRO A 66 -9.85 16.37 8.27
CA PRO A 66 -9.05 15.17 8.55
C PRO A 66 -7.59 15.48 8.93
N TYR A 67 -7.07 16.68 8.64
CA TYR A 67 -5.69 17.09 8.98
C TYR A 67 -5.54 17.68 10.39
N GLU A 68 -6.65 17.98 11.07
CA GLU A 68 -6.64 18.52 12.43
C GLU A 68 -6.80 17.44 13.51
N VAL A 69 -7.33 16.28 13.15
CA VAL A 69 -7.50 15.17 14.08
C VAL A 69 -6.16 14.47 14.34
N LYS A 70 -6.02 13.99 15.59
CA LYS A 70 -4.84 13.28 16.05
C LYS A 70 -5.24 11.97 16.72
N THR A 71 -4.30 11.04 16.73
CA THR A 71 -4.36 9.87 17.60
C THR A 71 -3.93 10.23 19.03
N GLN A 72 -4.06 9.29 19.96
CA GLN A 72 -3.65 9.47 21.37
C GLN A 72 -2.15 9.76 21.54
N ASP A 73 -1.32 9.35 20.60
CA ASP A 73 0.12 9.62 20.56
C ASP A 73 0.48 10.79 19.62
N GLU A 74 -0.48 11.69 19.36
CA GLU A 74 -0.29 12.92 18.59
C GLU A 74 0.05 12.73 17.10
N ARG A 75 -0.09 11.52 16.53
CA ARG A 75 0.09 11.32 15.09
C ARG A 75 -1.04 11.97 14.31
N ARG A 76 -0.66 12.62 13.22
CA ARG A 76 -1.56 13.32 12.29
C ARG A 76 -1.72 12.55 10.99
N TYR A 77 -2.81 12.84 10.29
CA TYR A 77 -3.04 12.37 8.93
C TYR A 77 -2.12 13.10 7.94
N LEU A 78 -1.39 12.35 7.11
CA LEU A 78 -0.36 12.88 6.19
C LEU A 78 -0.57 12.44 4.73
N TYR A 79 -1.80 12.06 4.37
CA TYR A 79 -2.11 11.48 3.06
C TYR A 79 -3.02 12.41 2.25
N PRO A 80 -3.15 12.21 0.93
CA PRO A 80 -4.05 13.02 0.12
C PRO A 80 -5.52 12.84 0.56
N PRO A 81 -6.38 13.85 0.36
CA PRO A 81 -7.76 13.87 0.88
C PRO A 81 -8.60 12.68 0.41
N THR A 82 -8.33 12.20 -0.81
CA THR A 82 -9.00 11.06 -1.44
C THR A 82 -9.01 9.83 -0.56
N PHE A 83 -7.91 9.54 0.14
CA PHE A 83 -7.83 8.33 0.95
C PHE A 83 -8.73 8.42 2.19
N ALA A 84 -8.75 9.56 2.90
CA ALA A 84 -9.65 9.76 4.04
C ALA A 84 -11.11 9.68 3.59
N LEU A 85 -11.45 10.28 2.45
CA LEU A 85 -12.79 10.24 1.89
C LEU A 85 -13.23 8.82 1.53
N LEU A 86 -12.42 8.06 0.80
CA LEU A 86 -12.77 6.70 0.41
C LEU A 86 -12.74 5.70 1.58
N PHE A 87 -12.00 6.02 2.64
CA PHE A 87 -11.96 5.21 3.85
C PHE A 87 -13.14 5.50 4.81
N ALA A 88 -13.73 6.69 4.72
CA ALA A 88 -14.82 7.14 5.59
C ALA A 88 -16.00 6.15 5.71
N PRO A 89 -16.50 5.49 4.64
CA PRO A 89 -17.59 4.52 4.78
C PRO A 89 -17.25 3.33 5.68
N ALA A 90 -15.99 2.86 5.68
CA ALA A 90 -15.56 1.74 6.52
C ALA A 90 -15.59 2.11 8.01
N VAL A 91 -15.36 3.38 8.33
CA VAL A 91 -15.33 3.91 9.70
C VAL A 91 -16.71 3.94 10.34
N ALA A 92 -17.78 4.10 9.56
CA ALA A 92 -19.17 4.13 10.04
C ALA A 92 -19.57 2.84 10.80
N CYS A 93 -18.89 1.72 10.52
CA CYS A 93 -19.14 0.42 11.14
C CYS A 93 -18.40 0.21 12.48
N GLY A 94 -17.63 1.21 12.94
CA GLY A 94 -16.84 1.13 14.16
C GLY A 94 -15.43 0.56 13.98
N PHE A 95 -14.53 0.90 14.91
CA PHE A 95 -13.09 0.64 14.80
C PHE A 95 -12.72 -0.81 14.51
N LYS A 96 -13.31 -1.77 15.26
CA LYS A 96 -12.97 -3.19 15.12
C LYS A 96 -13.36 -3.74 13.75
N LEU A 97 -14.58 -3.44 13.29
CA LEU A 97 -15.07 -3.93 12.00
C LEU A 97 -14.32 -3.27 10.84
N ALA A 98 -14.09 -1.96 10.92
CA ALA A 98 -13.24 -1.24 9.97
C ALA A 98 -11.84 -1.87 9.87
N PHE A 99 -11.25 -2.24 11.01
CA PHE A 99 -9.94 -2.90 11.06
C PHE A 99 -9.94 -4.29 10.42
N PHE A 100 -10.97 -5.11 10.69
CA PHE A 100 -11.07 -6.43 10.07
C PHE A 100 -11.27 -6.34 8.56
N VAL A 101 -12.11 -5.43 8.08
CA VAL A 101 -12.30 -5.19 6.64
C VAL A 101 -10.98 -4.74 5.99
N TYR A 102 -10.28 -3.81 6.64
CA TYR A 102 -8.95 -3.38 6.22
C TYR A 102 -7.96 -4.54 6.17
N LEU A 103 -7.93 -5.42 7.17
CA LEU A 103 -7.01 -6.55 7.22
C LEU A 103 -7.31 -7.58 6.12
N ILE A 104 -8.59 -7.88 5.87
CA ILE A 104 -9.01 -8.73 4.75
C ILE A 104 -8.57 -8.13 3.42
N LEU A 105 -8.76 -6.81 3.25
CA LEU A 105 -8.31 -6.09 2.06
C LEU A 105 -6.79 -6.20 1.87
N GLN A 106 -6.00 -6.07 2.93
CA GLN A 106 -4.54 -6.20 2.87
C GLN A 106 -4.09 -7.61 2.46
N VAL A 107 -4.70 -8.66 3.03
CA VAL A 107 -4.42 -10.05 2.64
C VAL A 107 -4.83 -10.32 1.19
N PHE A 108 -5.96 -9.77 0.75
CA PHE A 108 -6.40 -9.87 -0.64
C PHE A 108 -5.43 -9.16 -1.60
N CYS A 109 -4.94 -7.97 -1.24
CA CYS A 109 -3.94 -7.23 -2.01
C CYS A 109 -2.62 -7.99 -2.09
N LEU A 110 -2.19 -8.63 -1.00
CA LEU A 110 -1.03 -9.49 -0.98
C LEU A 110 -1.23 -10.67 -1.95
N PHE A 111 -2.37 -11.35 -1.91
CA PHE A 111 -2.69 -12.40 -2.86
C PHE A 111 -2.60 -11.92 -4.31
N ILE A 112 -3.13 -10.73 -4.64
CA ILE A 112 -3.00 -10.13 -5.98
C ILE A 112 -1.53 -9.96 -6.34
N LEU A 113 -0.70 -9.39 -5.46
CA LEU A 113 0.72 -9.16 -5.71
C LEU A 113 1.46 -10.47 -6.02
N PHE A 114 1.22 -11.51 -5.23
CA PHE A 114 1.76 -12.84 -5.52
C PHE A 114 1.30 -13.33 -6.89
N ARG A 115 0.00 -13.30 -7.17
CA ARG A 115 -0.56 -13.79 -8.43
C ARG A 115 0.01 -13.07 -9.65
N VAL A 116 0.08 -11.74 -9.61
CA VAL A 116 0.67 -10.95 -10.69
C VAL A 116 2.15 -11.32 -10.86
N SER A 117 2.91 -11.40 -9.77
CA SER A 117 4.34 -11.76 -9.80
C SER A 117 4.58 -13.13 -10.44
N PHE A 118 3.77 -14.13 -10.12
CA PHE A 118 3.86 -15.46 -10.74
C PHE A 118 3.54 -15.41 -12.24
N ILE A 119 2.53 -14.66 -12.65
CA ILE A 119 2.18 -14.52 -14.07
C ILE A 119 3.31 -13.85 -14.84
N THR A 120 3.83 -12.73 -14.32
CA THR A 120 4.88 -11.94 -14.99
C THR A 120 6.23 -12.66 -15.03
N ALA A 121 6.52 -13.51 -14.05
CA ALA A 121 7.72 -14.35 -14.05
C ALA A 121 7.62 -15.56 -15.00
N GLY A 122 6.54 -15.69 -15.79
CA GLY A 122 6.35 -16.79 -16.73
C GLY A 122 5.86 -18.09 -16.07
N PHE A 123 5.49 -18.04 -14.79
CA PHE A 123 4.99 -19.19 -14.03
C PHE A 123 3.46 -19.26 -14.02
N ALA A 124 2.78 -18.64 -14.99
CA ALA A 124 1.32 -18.60 -15.07
C ALA A 124 0.66 -19.99 -15.10
N LYS A 125 1.30 -20.99 -15.73
CA LYS A 125 0.84 -22.39 -15.73
C LYS A 125 0.96 -23.10 -14.38
N TYR A 126 1.72 -22.51 -13.46
CA TYR A 126 2.01 -23.02 -12.11
C TYR A 126 1.27 -22.26 -11.01
N LEU A 127 0.40 -21.31 -11.38
CA LEU A 127 -0.38 -20.46 -10.46
C LEU A 127 -1.18 -21.24 -9.41
N TRP A 128 -1.53 -22.49 -9.75
CA TRP A 128 -2.25 -23.45 -8.90
C TRP A 128 -1.55 -24.81 -8.81
N ARG A 129 -0.42 -24.95 -9.51
CA ARG A 129 0.40 -26.16 -9.56
C ARG A 129 1.80 -25.73 -9.17
N PHE A 130 2.13 -25.83 -7.90
CA PHE A 130 3.46 -25.47 -7.43
C PHE A 130 4.47 -26.62 -7.64
N ASP A 131 4.30 -27.40 -8.72
CA ASP A 131 5.23 -28.43 -9.15
C ASP A 131 6.40 -27.78 -9.89
N GLY A 132 7.34 -27.25 -9.11
CA GLY A 132 8.55 -26.60 -9.62
C GLY A 132 8.47 -25.07 -9.67
N SER A 133 7.58 -24.45 -8.89
CA SER A 133 7.70 -23.02 -8.59
C SER A 133 9.08 -22.78 -7.97
N PRO A 134 9.94 -21.94 -8.57
CA PRO A 134 11.32 -21.84 -8.14
C PRO A 134 11.37 -21.31 -6.70
N PRO A 135 12.25 -21.85 -5.84
CA PRO A 135 12.52 -21.35 -4.49
C PRO A 135 12.70 -19.83 -4.44
N ILE A 136 13.11 -19.22 -5.55
CA ILE A 136 13.27 -17.77 -5.72
C ILE A 136 12.03 -16.95 -5.36
N LEU A 137 10.81 -17.46 -5.56
CA LEU A 137 9.59 -16.73 -5.18
C LEU A 137 9.41 -16.74 -3.66
N PHE A 138 9.68 -17.87 -3.00
CA PHE A 138 9.73 -17.93 -1.55
C PHE A 138 10.85 -17.05 -0.98
N LEU A 139 12.04 -17.08 -1.60
CA LEU A 139 13.12 -16.17 -1.26
C LEU A 139 12.70 -14.71 -1.40
N THR A 140 11.92 -14.36 -2.42
CA THR A 140 11.37 -13.00 -2.58
C THR A 140 10.49 -12.61 -1.39
N VAL A 141 9.63 -13.53 -0.90
CA VAL A 141 8.85 -13.30 0.33
C VAL A 141 9.75 -13.09 1.54
N VAL A 142 10.78 -13.91 1.69
CA VAL A 142 11.75 -13.82 2.79
C VAL A 142 12.51 -12.48 2.74
N PHE A 143 12.99 -12.07 1.56
CA PHE A 143 13.67 -10.78 1.39
C PHE A 143 12.75 -9.59 1.63
N LEU A 144 11.47 -9.72 1.29
CA LEU A 144 10.46 -8.69 1.55
C LEU A 144 9.80 -8.82 2.93
N TRP A 145 10.21 -9.78 3.75
CA TRP A 145 9.62 -10.04 5.08
C TRP A 145 9.54 -8.76 5.90
N ARG A 146 10.64 -8.02 6.00
CA ARG A 146 10.72 -6.78 6.78
C ARG A 146 9.74 -5.71 6.28
N ALA A 147 9.53 -5.62 4.96
CA ALA A 147 8.61 -4.64 4.40
C ALA A 147 7.16 -4.99 4.77
N PHE A 148 6.75 -6.24 4.58
CA PHE A 148 5.39 -6.69 4.93
C PHE A 148 5.14 -6.68 6.44
N ASP A 149 6.12 -7.13 7.24
CA ASP A 149 6.04 -7.09 8.69
C ASP A 149 5.84 -5.66 9.20
N SER A 150 6.64 -4.73 8.68
CA SER A 150 6.53 -3.31 9.03
C SER A 150 5.20 -2.71 8.57
N ASP A 151 4.70 -3.08 7.39
CA ASP A 151 3.44 -2.57 6.86
C ASP A 151 2.26 -3.03 7.73
N PHE A 152 2.17 -4.32 8.02
CA PHE A 152 1.10 -4.90 8.82
C PHE A 152 1.18 -4.47 10.28
N ALA A 153 2.36 -4.55 10.91
CA ALA A 153 2.52 -4.20 12.32
C ALA A 153 2.24 -2.71 12.61
N ASN A 154 2.52 -1.81 11.67
CA ASN A 154 2.22 -0.39 11.83
C ASN A 154 0.86 0.02 11.26
N GLY A 155 0.09 -0.90 10.68
CA GLY A 155 -1.21 -0.60 10.08
C GLY A 155 -1.09 0.32 8.86
N GLN A 156 -0.04 0.18 8.05
CA GLN A 156 0.22 0.99 6.88
C GLN A 156 -0.49 0.47 5.62
N ILE A 157 -0.85 1.37 4.70
CA ILE A 157 -1.55 1.01 3.46
C ILE A 157 -0.60 0.66 2.29
N ASN A 158 0.69 0.40 2.52
CA ASN A 158 1.62 0.25 1.39
C ASN A 158 1.33 -1.00 0.57
N THR A 159 0.89 -2.11 1.20
CA THR A 159 0.51 -3.33 0.47
C THR A 159 -0.66 -3.05 -0.49
N LEU A 160 -1.71 -2.36 -0.04
CA LEU A 160 -2.81 -1.90 -0.90
C LEU A 160 -2.33 -0.99 -2.04
N VAL A 161 -1.57 0.06 -1.73
CA VAL A 161 -1.05 1.03 -2.71
C VAL A 161 -0.18 0.34 -3.76
N THR A 162 0.66 -0.60 -3.32
CA THR A 162 1.54 -1.39 -4.19
C THR A 162 0.74 -2.34 -5.06
N ALA A 163 -0.27 -3.02 -4.52
CA ALA A 163 -1.16 -3.89 -5.29
C ALA A 163 -1.90 -3.12 -6.40
N LEU A 164 -2.44 -1.94 -6.08
CA LEU A 164 -3.09 -1.06 -7.07
C LEU A 164 -2.11 -0.63 -8.17
N ALA A 165 -0.90 -0.21 -7.81
CA ALA A 165 0.12 0.21 -8.78
C ALA A 165 0.57 -0.95 -9.68
N VAL A 166 0.95 -2.09 -9.09
CA VAL A 166 1.42 -3.27 -9.82
C VAL A 166 0.32 -3.83 -10.72
N LEU A 167 -0.90 -3.95 -10.21
CA LEU A 167 -2.04 -4.41 -11.00
C LEU A 167 -2.36 -3.41 -12.12
N GLY A 168 -2.29 -2.10 -11.84
CA GLY A 168 -2.51 -1.04 -12.83
C GLY A 168 -1.53 -1.10 -13.99
N VAL A 169 -0.23 -1.23 -13.69
CA VAL A 169 0.83 -1.41 -14.69
C VAL A 169 0.65 -2.72 -15.44
N PHE A 170 0.37 -3.82 -14.75
CA PHE A 170 0.14 -5.13 -15.36
C PHE A 170 -1.04 -5.12 -16.33
N LEU A 171 -2.18 -4.57 -15.93
CA LEU A 171 -3.36 -4.49 -16.80
C LEU A 171 -3.09 -3.62 -18.03
N SER A 172 -2.41 -2.49 -17.85
CA SER A 172 -2.11 -1.56 -18.95
C SER A 172 -1.10 -2.14 -19.95
N LEU A 173 0.02 -2.68 -19.47
CA LEU A 173 1.14 -3.07 -20.33
C LEU A 173 1.07 -4.53 -20.78
N VAL A 174 0.62 -5.44 -19.91
CA VAL A 174 0.59 -6.89 -20.18
C VAL A 174 -0.77 -7.31 -20.73
N LYS A 175 -1.87 -6.90 -20.09
CA LYS A 175 -3.23 -7.26 -20.53
C LYS A 175 -3.82 -6.27 -21.55
N LYS A 176 -3.12 -5.19 -21.88
CA LYS A 176 -3.53 -4.15 -22.83
C LYS A 176 -4.87 -3.47 -22.49
N ASN A 177 -5.31 -3.57 -21.24
CA ASN A 177 -6.46 -2.83 -20.73
C ASN A 177 -6.00 -1.48 -20.17
N ALA A 178 -5.83 -0.51 -21.08
CA ALA A 178 -5.28 0.80 -20.76
C ALA A 178 -6.13 1.60 -19.76
N ILE A 179 -7.46 1.51 -19.83
CA ILE A 179 -8.34 2.35 -19.01
C ILE A 179 -8.35 1.84 -17.57
N LEU A 180 -8.71 0.58 -17.34
CA LEU A 180 -8.78 0.03 -15.98
C LEU A 180 -7.40 0.06 -15.32
N GLY A 181 -6.35 -0.31 -16.06
CA GLY A 181 -4.99 -0.28 -15.53
C GLY A 181 -4.54 1.14 -15.13
N ALA A 182 -4.85 2.14 -15.96
CA ALA A 182 -4.54 3.53 -15.66
C ALA A 182 -5.34 4.09 -14.47
N LEU A 183 -6.63 3.73 -14.34
CA LEU A 183 -7.46 4.13 -13.21
C LEU A 183 -6.95 3.54 -11.89
N LEU A 184 -6.52 2.27 -11.87
CA LEU A 184 -5.93 1.66 -10.68
C LEU A 184 -4.60 2.34 -10.28
N LEU A 185 -3.74 2.65 -11.24
CA LEU A 185 -2.51 3.39 -10.96
C LEU A 185 -2.80 4.81 -10.45
N SER A 186 -3.80 5.48 -11.03
CA SER A 186 -4.25 6.81 -10.56
C SER A 186 -4.74 6.77 -9.13
N LEU A 187 -5.53 5.74 -8.78
CA LEU A 187 -6.02 5.54 -7.41
C LEU A 187 -4.86 5.30 -6.44
N SER A 188 -3.88 4.48 -6.83
CA SER A 188 -2.64 4.27 -6.06
C SER A 188 -1.92 5.60 -5.76
N ILE A 189 -1.74 6.45 -6.78
CA ILE A 189 -1.09 7.77 -6.67
C ILE A 189 -1.89 8.68 -5.74
N SER A 190 -3.23 8.67 -5.86
CA SER A 190 -4.12 9.47 -5.00
C SER A 190 -4.14 8.99 -3.54
N PHE A 191 -3.65 7.80 -3.24
CA PHE A 191 -3.48 7.32 -1.87
C PHE A 191 -2.08 7.65 -1.33
N LYS A 192 -1.05 7.44 -2.16
CA LYS A 192 0.34 7.84 -1.85
C LYS A 192 1.07 8.19 -3.14
N LEU A 193 1.66 9.39 -3.17
CA LEU A 193 2.32 9.93 -4.36
C LEU A 193 3.54 9.14 -4.84
N TYR A 194 4.12 8.25 -4.02
CA TYR A 194 5.37 7.57 -4.38
C TYR A 194 5.24 6.64 -5.60
N THR A 195 4.04 6.27 -6.02
CA THR A 195 3.81 5.46 -7.22
C THR A 195 3.72 6.30 -8.50
N ALA A 196 3.70 7.63 -8.40
CA ALA A 196 3.63 8.54 -9.55
C ALA A 196 4.76 8.34 -10.59
N PRO A 197 6.01 8.05 -10.21
CA PRO A 197 7.07 7.79 -11.19
C PRO A 197 6.78 6.61 -12.13
N LEU A 198 5.92 5.65 -11.74
CA LEU A 198 5.54 4.52 -12.59
C LEU A 198 4.79 4.95 -13.85
N VAL A 199 4.18 6.15 -13.86
CA VAL A 199 3.53 6.72 -15.04
C VAL A 199 4.51 6.89 -16.20
N LEU A 200 5.79 7.15 -15.91
CA LEU A 200 6.85 7.30 -16.93
C LEU A 200 7.13 5.98 -17.65
N LEU A 201 6.83 4.83 -17.05
CA LEU A 201 6.96 3.53 -17.71
C LEU A 201 6.03 3.42 -18.91
N PHE A 202 4.85 4.06 -18.87
CA PHE A 202 3.94 4.06 -20.01
C PHE A 202 4.52 4.81 -21.19
N LEU A 203 5.11 5.99 -20.96
CA LEU A 203 5.78 6.76 -22.01
C LEU A 203 6.97 5.99 -22.60
N ARG A 204 7.82 5.39 -21.75
CA ARG A 204 8.97 4.59 -22.19
C ARG A 204 8.56 3.41 -23.08
N GLN A 205 7.38 2.83 -22.83
CA GLN A 205 6.85 1.69 -23.59
C GLN A 205 5.97 2.11 -24.77
N GLY A 206 5.95 3.40 -25.15
CA GLY A 206 5.13 3.94 -26.23
C GLY A 206 3.62 4.00 -25.93
N GLY A 207 3.23 3.79 -24.67
CA GLY A 207 1.85 3.76 -24.21
C GLY A 207 1.28 5.14 -23.90
N LEU A 208 1.05 5.98 -24.92
CA LEU A 208 0.44 7.29 -24.70
C LEU A 208 -0.99 7.19 -24.13
N ARG A 209 -1.76 6.20 -24.57
CA ARG A 209 -3.14 5.98 -24.07
C ARG A 209 -3.20 5.73 -22.55
N PRO A 210 -2.52 4.72 -21.97
CA PRO A 210 -2.54 4.53 -20.52
C PRO A 210 -1.94 5.72 -19.76
N PHE A 211 -0.95 6.43 -20.31
CA PHE A 211 -0.44 7.67 -19.74
C PHE A 211 -1.55 8.73 -19.58
N LEU A 212 -2.26 9.05 -20.68
CA LEU A 212 -3.33 10.06 -20.66
C LEU A 212 -4.47 9.67 -19.72
N TRP A 213 -4.85 8.38 -19.70
CA TRP A 213 -5.87 7.89 -18.76
C TRP A 213 -5.39 7.96 -17.31
N THR A 214 -4.09 7.83 -17.03
CA THR A 214 -3.59 8.01 -15.67
C THR A 214 -3.62 9.47 -15.27
N VAL A 215 -3.24 10.40 -16.15
CA VAL A 215 -3.37 11.84 -15.87
C VAL A 215 -4.83 12.23 -15.63
N ALA A 216 -5.74 11.76 -16.49
CA ALA A 216 -7.18 11.98 -16.31
C ALA A 216 -7.69 11.35 -15.01
N GLY A 217 -7.28 10.12 -14.70
CA GLY A 217 -7.64 9.44 -13.47
C GLY A 217 -7.13 10.14 -12.21
N ILE A 218 -5.93 10.72 -12.23
CA ILE A 218 -5.42 11.55 -11.14
C ILE A 218 -6.32 12.78 -10.95
N GLY A 219 -6.69 13.46 -12.04
CA GLY A 219 -7.65 14.56 -12.00
C GLY A 219 -8.99 14.15 -11.40
N ILE A 220 -9.49 12.96 -11.78
CA ILE A 220 -10.72 12.40 -11.20
C ILE A 220 -10.56 12.16 -9.70
N PHE A 221 -9.53 11.43 -9.27
CA PHE A 221 -9.42 10.98 -7.88
C PHE A 221 -8.95 12.07 -6.91
N ILE A 222 -8.17 13.06 -7.36
CA ILE A 222 -7.66 14.14 -6.52
C ILE A 222 -8.56 15.37 -6.56
N LEU A 223 -9.10 15.73 -7.74
CA LEU A 223 -9.88 16.96 -7.91
C LEU A 223 -11.38 16.68 -7.92
N ILE A 224 -11.86 15.89 -8.87
CA ILE A 224 -13.31 15.77 -9.13
C ILE A 224 -14.01 15.02 -7.99
N LEU A 225 -13.53 13.83 -7.66
CA LEU A 225 -14.16 12.96 -6.67
C LEU A 225 -14.19 13.63 -5.30
N PRO A 226 -13.09 14.15 -4.72
CA PRO A 226 -13.19 14.76 -3.40
C PRO A 226 -13.99 16.06 -3.42
N SER A 227 -13.92 16.86 -4.49
CA SER A 227 -14.74 18.09 -4.61
C SER A 227 -16.24 17.79 -4.66
N ALA A 228 -16.65 16.66 -5.26
CA ALA A 228 -18.06 16.28 -5.34
C ALA A 228 -18.67 15.94 -3.97
N PHE A 229 -17.86 15.45 -3.02
CA PHE A 229 -18.32 15.07 -1.68
C PHE A 229 -18.02 16.12 -0.61
N LEU A 230 -16.90 16.84 -0.71
CA LEU A 230 -16.42 17.78 0.30
C LEU A 230 -16.73 19.25 -0.06
N GLY A 231 -17.08 19.52 -1.32
CA GLY A 231 -17.12 20.85 -1.91
C GLY A 231 -15.76 21.27 -2.49
N VAL A 232 -15.79 22.03 -3.59
CA VAL A 232 -14.60 22.46 -4.34
C VAL A 232 -13.63 23.26 -3.45
N GLY A 233 -14.14 24.26 -2.73
CA GLY A 233 -13.32 25.11 -1.86
C GLY A 233 -12.62 24.31 -0.75
N THR A 234 -13.37 23.43 -0.08
CA THR A 234 -12.84 22.54 0.96
C THR A 234 -11.75 21.61 0.40
N ASN A 235 -11.98 21.00 -0.76
CA ASN A 235 -10.99 20.11 -1.36
C ASN A 235 -9.70 20.86 -1.73
N ILE A 236 -9.80 22.04 -2.36
CA ILE A 236 -8.63 22.86 -2.68
C ILE A 236 -7.85 23.21 -1.41
N TRP A 237 -8.55 23.59 -0.33
CA TRP A 237 -7.92 23.89 0.95
C TRP A 237 -7.21 22.68 1.57
N TYR A 238 -7.83 21.50 1.50
CA TYR A 238 -7.22 20.25 1.93
C TYR A 238 -5.99 19.87 1.11
N LEU A 239 -6.01 20.09 -0.21
CA LEU A 239 -4.85 19.88 -1.07
C LEU A 239 -3.71 20.85 -0.75
N GLY A 240 -4.02 22.11 -0.43
CA GLY A 240 -3.05 23.09 0.07
C GLY A 240 -2.42 22.64 1.39
N THR A 241 -3.25 22.23 2.35
CA THR A 241 -2.80 21.69 3.65
C THR A 241 -1.91 20.46 3.48
N PHE A 242 -2.30 19.53 2.61
CA PHE A 242 -1.49 18.35 2.29
C PHE A 242 -0.14 18.72 1.65
N ASN A 243 -0.14 19.69 0.73
CA ASN A 243 1.09 20.20 0.13
C ASN A 243 2.01 20.85 1.18
N ASP A 244 1.47 21.63 2.11
CA ASP A 244 2.26 22.24 3.18
C ASP A 244 2.84 21.19 4.13
N ILE A 245 2.09 20.14 4.45
CA ILE A 245 2.58 18.99 5.21
C ILE A 245 3.72 18.30 4.46
N LEU A 246 3.55 18.04 3.16
CA LEU A 246 4.56 17.40 2.34
C LEU A 246 5.85 18.25 2.27
N LEU A 247 5.71 19.54 1.96
CA LEU A 247 6.85 20.45 1.78
C LEU A 247 7.53 20.80 3.10
N SER A 248 6.78 20.98 4.19
CA SER A 248 7.37 21.30 5.51
C SER A 248 8.37 20.24 5.96
N HIS A 249 8.20 18.97 5.58
CA HIS A 249 9.21 17.94 5.85
C HIS A 249 10.56 18.18 5.15
N TYR A 250 10.56 18.91 4.05
CA TYR A 250 11.75 19.22 3.24
C TYR A 250 12.27 20.64 3.46
N THR A 251 11.39 21.60 3.77
CA THR A 251 11.72 23.03 3.85
C THR A 251 12.01 23.51 5.26
N SER A 252 11.58 22.80 6.31
CA SER A 252 11.70 23.29 7.69
C SER A 252 13.12 23.29 8.26
N GLY A 253 14.15 22.98 7.46
CA GLY A 253 15.56 23.25 7.80
C GLY A 253 16.07 22.58 9.08
N GLY A 254 15.28 21.71 9.70
CA GLY A 254 15.68 20.97 10.89
C GLY A 254 16.89 20.14 10.52
N ALA A 255 18.00 20.36 11.25
CA ALA A 255 19.15 19.47 11.18
C ALA A 255 18.63 18.03 11.20
N PRO A 256 19.09 17.15 10.30
CA PRO A 256 18.63 15.77 10.28
C PRO A 256 18.83 15.22 11.69
N GLU A 257 17.76 15.03 12.45
CA GLU A 257 17.87 14.41 13.76
C GLU A 257 18.37 12.99 13.47
N ILE A 258 19.67 12.79 13.66
CA ILE A 258 20.48 11.64 13.24
C ILE A 258 19.87 10.31 13.74
N PHE A 259 18.96 10.37 14.73
CA PHE A 259 18.29 9.24 15.35
C PHE A 259 16.77 9.15 15.19
N LYS A 260 16.10 10.11 14.52
CA LYS A 260 14.64 10.03 14.24
C LYS A 260 14.28 9.55 12.84
N ALA A 261 15.26 9.15 12.03
CA ALA A 261 15.04 8.44 10.76
C ALA A 261 14.53 6.99 10.98
N SER A 262 13.50 6.79 11.82
CA SER A 262 12.93 5.49 12.16
C SER A 262 12.00 4.92 11.07
N GLY A 263 11.81 5.65 9.97
CA GLY A 263 10.97 5.27 8.83
C GLY A 263 11.68 4.52 7.70
N GLN A 264 10.90 4.15 6.67
CA GLN A 264 11.40 3.58 5.40
C GLN A 264 11.31 4.58 4.24
N SER A 265 11.12 5.87 4.53
CA SER A 265 11.04 6.90 3.49
C SER A 265 12.38 7.07 2.77
N LEU A 266 12.34 7.53 1.53
CA LEU A 266 13.54 7.89 0.77
C LEU A 266 14.37 8.96 1.51
N TRP A 267 13.69 9.87 2.23
CA TRP A 267 14.34 10.83 3.13
C TRP A 267 15.07 10.15 4.29
N ALA A 268 14.44 9.21 5.01
CA ALA A 268 15.11 8.45 6.07
C ALA A 268 16.28 7.62 5.54
N MET A 269 16.17 7.09 4.31
CA MET A 269 17.27 6.43 3.61
C MET A 269 18.41 7.41 3.32
N PHE A 270 18.12 8.57 2.71
CA PHE A 270 19.12 9.60 2.43
C PHE A 270 19.80 10.09 3.70
N GLN A 271 19.05 10.33 4.79
CA GLN A 271 19.64 10.65 6.08
C GLN A 271 20.62 9.56 6.50
N ARG A 272 20.21 8.30 6.58
CA ARG A 272 21.11 7.20 7.00
C ARG A 272 22.37 7.03 6.15
N PHE A 273 22.32 7.33 4.85
CA PHE A 273 23.47 7.14 3.95
C PHE A 273 24.31 8.40 3.73
N LEU A 274 23.75 9.59 3.93
CA LEU A 274 24.41 10.87 3.62
C LEU A 274 24.76 11.68 4.87
N THR A 275 24.20 11.39 6.04
CA THR A 275 24.69 12.00 7.30
C THR A 275 25.83 11.18 7.87
N ARG A 276 26.94 11.85 8.20
CA ARG A 276 28.05 11.22 8.91
C ARG A 276 27.57 10.67 10.25
N THR A 277 27.97 9.43 10.53
CA THR A 277 27.85 8.78 11.84
C THR A 277 29.11 9.13 12.63
N ASP A 278 29.15 10.34 13.17
CA ASP A 278 30.19 10.74 14.12
C ASP A 278 29.86 10.16 15.51
#